data_AF-M1EBT7-F1
#
_entry.id   AF-M1EBT7-F1
#
_cell.length_a   1.000
_cell.length_b   1.000
_cell.length_c   1.000
_cell.angle_alpha   90.00
_cell.angle_beta   90.00
_cell.angle_gamma   90.00
#
_symmetry.space_group_name_H-M   'P 1'
#
loop_
_entity.id
_entity.type
_entity.pdbx_description
1 polymer ?
#
loop_
_entity_poly.entity_id
_entity_poly.type
_entity_poly.pdbx_seq_one_letter_code
_entity_poly.pdbx_strand_id
1 'polypeptide(L)'
;CYYTDRRNKSMGSVQNYFRRIKKWMSQNPMVLDKSAFPNLQESDCYTGPFSRARIHHFIINNKDTFFSNATRSRIVYHMLQHTKYENGISKVGICKLINNGSYIAAFPPHEGAYKSNQPIKTHGPQNNRHLLYER
;
A
#
# COMPACT_ATOMS: atom_id res chain seq x y z
N CYS A 1 -41.47 3.53 -57.25
CA CYS A 1 -40.12 4.05 -56.92
C CYS A 1 -39.55 3.26 -55.74
N TYR A 2 -38.78 2.21 -55.99
CA TYR A 2 -38.36 1.19 -54.99
C TYR A 2 -36.85 1.23 -54.65
N TYR A 3 -36.20 2.39 -54.77
CA TYR A 3 -34.72 2.47 -54.74
C TYR A 3 -34.08 3.14 -53.51
N THR A 4 -34.84 3.60 -52.51
CA THR A 4 -34.26 4.27 -51.33
C THR A 4 -34.36 3.50 -50.00
N ASP A 5 -35.03 2.34 -49.95
CA ASP A 5 -35.26 1.64 -48.67
C ASP A 5 -34.09 0.76 -48.20
N ARG A 6 -33.17 0.34 -49.10
CA ARG A 6 -32.12 -0.62 -48.73
C ARG A 6 -30.92 0.00 -47.99
N ARG A 7 -30.67 1.31 -48.13
CA ARG A 7 -29.57 2.01 -47.41
C ARG A 7 -29.92 2.37 -45.97
N ASN A 8 -31.19 2.67 -45.68
CA ASN A 8 -31.63 3.09 -44.34
C ASN A 8 -31.65 1.92 -43.33
N LYS A 9 -32.01 0.70 -43.77
CA LYS A 9 -32.04 -0.50 -42.91
C LYS A 9 -30.64 -0.96 -42.48
N SER A 10 -29.64 -0.81 -43.37
CA SER A 10 -28.24 -1.15 -43.06
C SER A 10 -27.63 -0.22 -42.01
N MET A 11 -27.87 1.10 -42.12
CA MET A 11 -27.37 2.08 -41.15
C MET A 11 -28.00 1.92 -39.75
N GLY A 12 -29.31 1.62 -39.68
CA GLY A 12 -29.99 1.43 -38.39
C GLY A 12 -29.54 0.18 -37.62
N SER A 13 -29.21 -0.92 -38.32
CA SER A 13 -28.69 -2.14 -37.70
C SER A 13 -27.32 -1.93 -37.05
N VAL A 14 -26.42 -1.25 -37.78
CA VAL A 14 -25.07 -0.91 -37.32
C VAL A 14 -25.15 0.06 -36.13
N GLN A 15 -26.03 1.07 -36.17
CA GLN A 15 -26.26 2.00 -35.06
C GLN A 15 -26.81 1.29 -33.81
N ASN A 16 -27.74 0.35 -33.98
CA ASN A 16 -28.29 -0.43 -32.86
C ASN A 16 -27.25 -1.35 -32.22
N TYR A 17 -26.37 -1.94 -33.03
CA TYR A 17 -25.23 -2.75 -32.57
C TYR A 17 -24.24 -1.92 -31.76
N PHE A 18 -23.82 -0.75 -32.29
CA PHE A 18 -22.94 0.17 -31.56
C PHE A 18 -23.55 0.68 -30.25
N ARG A 19 -24.85 0.96 -30.22
CA ARG A 19 -25.57 1.35 -28.98
C ARG A 19 -25.61 0.24 -27.94
N ARG A 20 -25.77 -1.03 -28.37
CA ARG A 20 -25.71 -2.21 -27.51
C ARG A 20 -24.31 -2.41 -26.91
N ILE A 21 -23.27 -2.29 -27.73
CA ILE A 21 -21.88 -2.35 -27.25
C ILE A 21 -21.57 -1.21 -26.31
N LYS A 22 -22.03 0.02 -26.59
CA LYS A 22 -21.86 1.17 -25.70
C LYS A 22 -22.57 1.03 -24.35
N LYS A 23 -23.72 0.34 -24.29
CA LYS A 23 -24.38 -0.03 -23.03
C LYS A 23 -23.67 -1.18 -22.29
N TRP A 24 -23.09 -2.13 -23.03
CA TRP A 24 -22.32 -3.25 -22.48
C TRP A 24 -20.94 -2.83 -21.96
N MET A 25 -20.32 -1.83 -22.60
CA MET A 25 -19.22 -1.04 -22.06
C MET A 25 -19.76 -0.11 -20.98
N SER A 26 -20.32 -0.71 -19.92
CA SER A 26 -20.77 -0.09 -18.67
C SER A 26 -20.03 1.21 -18.42
N GLN A 27 -20.77 2.28 -18.10
CA GLN A 27 -20.18 3.45 -17.45
C GLN A 27 -19.18 2.95 -16.42
N ASN A 28 -17.92 3.38 -16.53
CA ASN A 28 -16.87 2.92 -15.64
C ASN A 28 -17.40 3.03 -14.20
N PRO A 29 -17.56 1.93 -13.45
CA PRO A 29 -18.08 1.99 -12.08
C PRO A 29 -17.12 2.72 -11.12
N MET A 30 -15.95 3.11 -11.63
CA MET A 30 -14.92 3.93 -11.01
C MET A 30 -14.93 5.37 -11.55
N VAL A 31 -16.06 5.89 -12.06
CA VAL A 31 -16.20 7.34 -12.27
C VAL A 31 -16.27 7.97 -10.88
N LEU A 32 -15.18 8.61 -10.49
CA LEU A 32 -15.07 9.34 -9.25
C LEU A 32 -16.04 10.53 -9.30
N ASP A 33 -17.14 10.44 -8.56
CA ASP A 33 -18.07 11.57 -8.40
C ASP A 33 -17.42 12.64 -7.53
N LYS A 34 -16.77 13.61 -8.16
CA LYS A 34 -16.09 14.72 -7.49
C LYS A 34 -17.04 15.53 -6.59
N SER A 35 -18.35 15.48 -6.82
CA SER A 35 -19.35 16.17 -6.00
C SER A 35 -19.72 15.43 -4.71
N ALA A 36 -19.43 14.12 -4.64
CA ALA A 36 -19.63 13.31 -3.44
C ALA A 36 -18.50 13.44 -2.41
N PHE A 37 -17.38 14.05 -2.79
CA PHE A 37 -16.28 14.33 -1.88
C PHE A 37 -16.40 15.76 -1.36
N PRO A 38 -16.20 16.00 -0.05
CA PRO A 38 -16.05 17.37 0.44
C PRO A 38 -14.93 18.06 -0.35
N ASN A 39 -14.98 19.38 -0.50
CA ASN A 39 -13.87 20.18 -1.06
C ASN A 39 -12.64 20.01 -0.17
N LEU A 40 -11.92 18.90 -0.36
CA LEU A 40 -10.65 18.61 0.24
C LEU A 40 -9.71 19.65 -0.36
N GLN A 41 -9.23 20.57 0.47
CA GLN A 41 -8.14 21.45 0.10
C GLN A 41 -7.01 20.57 -0.42
N GLU A 42 -6.74 20.62 -1.73
CA GLU A 42 -5.68 19.85 -2.37
C GLU A 42 -4.36 20.34 -1.78
N SER A 43 -3.90 19.68 -0.71
CA SER A 43 -2.57 19.91 -0.18
C SER A 43 -1.57 19.31 -1.16
N ASP A 44 -0.68 20.14 -1.70
CA ASP A 44 0.43 19.72 -2.58
C ASP A 44 1.46 18.86 -1.82
N CYS A 45 1.04 17.65 -1.46
CA CYS A 45 1.85 16.67 -0.75
C CYS A 45 2.46 15.70 -1.77
N TYR A 46 3.78 15.73 -1.89
CA TYR A 46 4.53 14.83 -2.76
C TYR A 46 5.31 13.80 -1.96
N THR A 47 5.49 12.61 -2.54
CA THR A 47 6.28 11.53 -1.94
C THR A 47 7.73 11.57 -2.42
N GLY A 48 8.69 11.26 -1.55
CA GLY A 48 10.11 11.18 -1.92
C GLY A 48 10.95 10.38 -0.93
N PRO A 49 12.20 10.02 -1.29
CA PRO A 49 13.08 9.24 -0.43
C PRO A 49 13.53 10.08 0.77
N PHE A 50 13.42 9.50 1.97
CA PHE A 50 13.84 10.16 3.21
C PHE A 50 15.33 10.54 3.17
N SER A 51 15.64 11.77 3.55
CA SER A 51 17.01 12.24 3.72
C SER A 51 17.08 13.14 4.94
N ARG A 52 17.99 12.82 5.85
CA ARG A 52 18.19 13.61 7.08
C ARG A 52 18.62 15.05 6.78
N ALA A 53 19.37 15.28 5.70
CA ALA A 53 19.77 16.62 5.26
C ALA A 53 18.59 17.46 4.76
N ARG A 54 17.53 16.81 4.27
CA ARG A 54 16.31 17.44 3.76
C ARG A 54 15.10 17.21 4.67
N ILE A 55 15.33 17.08 5.98
CA ILE A 55 14.28 16.73 6.94
C ILE A 55 13.11 17.74 6.92
N HIS A 56 13.39 18.99 6.59
CA HIS A 56 12.40 20.08 6.49
C HIS A 56 11.43 19.93 5.31
N HIS A 57 11.71 19.06 4.32
CA HIS A 57 10.76 18.73 3.25
C HIS A 57 9.72 17.68 3.68
N PHE A 58 9.89 17.06 4.85
CA PHE A 58 8.99 16.01 5.32
C PHE A 58 8.06 16.54 6.41
N ILE A 59 6.81 16.11 6.35
CA ILE A 59 5.81 16.40 7.38
C ILE A 59 6.06 15.45 8.55
N ILE A 60 6.78 15.94 9.57
CA ILE A 60 7.15 15.17 10.76
C ILE A 60 6.56 15.84 11.99
N ASN A 61 5.44 15.30 12.50
CA ASN A 61 4.78 15.83 13.70
C ASN A 61 5.53 15.43 14.98
N ASN A 62 5.88 14.15 15.09
CA ASN A 62 6.65 13.59 16.19
C ASN A 62 7.75 12.70 15.61
N LYS A 63 9.00 12.94 16.03
CA LYS A 63 10.17 12.20 15.57
C LYS A 63 10.17 10.74 16.04
N ASP A 64 9.61 10.47 17.22
CA ASP A 64 9.62 9.14 17.83
C ASP A 64 8.65 8.18 17.12
N THR A 65 7.56 8.73 16.55
CA THR A 65 6.52 7.97 15.85
C THR A 65 6.60 8.08 14.33
N PHE A 66 7.55 8.85 13.79
CA PHE A 66 7.67 9.10 12.36
C PHE A 66 7.87 7.81 11.55
N PHE A 67 8.80 6.96 12.00
CA PHE A 67 8.97 5.63 11.42
C PHE A 67 8.11 4.62 12.16
N SER A 68 7.20 3.97 11.44
CA SER A 68 6.44 2.83 11.97
C SER A 68 7.37 1.71 12.42
N ASN A 69 6.93 0.88 13.38
CA ASN A 69 7.75 -0.24 13.87
C ASN A 69 8.19 -1.18 12.73
N ALA A 70 7.35 -1.42 11.73
CA ALA A 70 7.71 -2.18 10.54
C ALA A 70 8.91 -1.56 9.79
N THR A 71 8.89 -0.24 9.57
CA THR A 71 9.99 0.48 8.92
C THR A 71 11.25 0.45 9.78
N ARG A 72 11.13 0.62 11.10
CA ARG A 72 12.25 0.53 12.05
C ARG A 72 12.90 -0.86 12.00
N SER A 73 12.11 -1.92 12.07
CA SER A 73 12.59 -3.31 11.93
C SER A 73 13.29 -3.54 10.60
N ARG A 74 12.77 -2.98 9.49
CA ARG A 74 13.39 -3.09 8.18
C ARG A 74 14.74 -2.37 8.10
N ILE A 75 14.86 -1.18 8.70
CA ILE A 75 16.13 -0.45 8.79
C ILE A 75 17.16 -1.27 9.57
N VAL A 76 16.79 -1.81 10.75
CA VAL A 76 17.69 -2.64 11.56
C VAL A 76 18.12 -3.89 10.79
N TYR A 77 17.20 -4.59 10.14
CA TYR A 77 17.52 -5.76 9.33
C TYR A 77 18.49 -5.43 8.19
N HIS A 78 18.29 -4.29 7.51
CA HIS A 78 19.21 -3.82 6.48
C HIS A 78 20.62 -3.57 7.05
N MET A 79 20.74 -2.99 8.25
CA MET A 79 22.04 -2.83 8.92
C MET A 79 22.68 -4.20 9.21
N LEU A 80 21.91 -5.13 9.78
CA LEU A 80 22.39 -6.48 10.09
C LEU A 80 22.84 -7.26 8.86
N GLN A 81 22.26 -7.01 7.69
CA GLN A 81 22.69 -7.63 6.43
C GLN A 81 24.05 -7.14 5.93
N HIS A 82 24.43 -5.89 6.23
CA HIS A 82 25.63 -5.25 5.69
C HIS A 82 26.75 -5.06 6.73
N THR A 83 26.49 -5.41 7.99
CA THR A 83 27.49 -5.30 9.06
C THR A 83 28.51 -6.42 8.94
N LYS A 84 29.80 -6.07 8.97
CA LYS A 84 30.92 -7.01 8.98
C LYS A 84 31.18 -7.49 10.40
N TYR A 85 31.50 -8.76 10.58
CA TYR A 85 31.84 -9.33 11.90
C TYR A 85 33.30 -9.78 12.00
N GLU A 86 34.04 -9.83 10.90
CA GLU A 86 35.47 -10.19 10.86
C GLU A 86 36.14 -9.52 9.64
N ASN A 87 37.47 -9.43 9.66
CA ASN A 87 38.27 -8.99 8.52
C ASN A 87 38.24 -10.04 7.41
N GLY A 88 37.33 -9.89 6.45
CA GLY A 88 37.24 -10.74 5.27
C GLY A 88 36.07 -10.35 4.37
N ILE A 89 36.21 -10.61 3.06
CA ILE A 89 35.20 -10.22 2.07
C ILE A 89 33.87 -10.97 2.30
N SER A 90 33.92 -12.21 2.79
CA SER A 90 32.74 -13.06 3.02
C SER A 90 32.17 -13.01 4.45
N LYS A 91 32.79 -12.20 5.34
CA LYS A 91 32.46 -12.17 6.77
C LYS A 91 31.49 -11.05 7.11
N VAL A 92 30.37 -11.04 6.40
CA VAL A 92 29.36 -9.97 6.43
C VAL A 92 27.97 -10.56 6.52
N GLY A 93 27.13 -9.90 7.32
CA GLY A 93 25.69 -10.11 7.28
C GLY A 93 25.17 -11.22 8.19
N ILE A 94 23.99 -10.99 8.75
CA ILE A 94 23.27 -11.93 9.62
C ILE A 94 22.95 -13.26 8.94
N CYS A 95 22.65 -13.28 7.64
CA CYS A 95 22.33 -14.51 6.91
C CYS A 95 23.50 -15.50 6.92
N LYS A 96 24.75 -15.02 6.81
CA LYS A 96 25.94 -15.88 6.85
C LYS A 96 26.12 -16.50 8.23
N LEU A 97 25.88 -15.70 9.27
CA LEU A 97 25.97 -16.15 10.66
C LEU A 97 24.89 -17.19 11.01
N ILE A 98 23.69 -17.05 10.47
CA ILE A 98 22.63 -18.06 10.60
C ILE A 98 23.01 -19.34 9.83
N ASN A 99 23.45 -19.23 8.58
CA ASN A 99 23.84 -20.37 7.76
C ASN A 99 25.01 -21.17 8.34
N ASN A 100 25.93 -20.49 9.04
CA ASN A 100 27.05 -21.13 9.72
C ASN A 100 26.65 -21.77 11.07
N GLY A 101 25.41 -21.57 11.53
CA GLY A 101 24.93 -22.08 12.83
C GLY A 101 25.36 -21.26 14.05
N SER A 102 25.98 -20.09 13.84
CA SER A 102 26.33 -19.17 14.96
C SER A 102 25.09 -18.51 15.57
N TYR A 103 24.04 -18.32 14.76
CA TYR A 103 22.72 -17.90 15.23
C TYR A 103 21.68 -18.89 14.70
N ILE A 104 20.62 -19.08 15.48
CA ILE A 104 19.52 -20.00 15.13
C ILE A 104 18.51 -19.29 14.22
N ALA A 105 18.15 -18.05 14.56
CA ALA A 105 17.18 -17.26 13.82
C ALA A 105 17.35 -15.76 14.11
N ALA A 106 16.81 -14.92 13.23
CA ALA A 106 16.67 -13.49 13.45
C ALA A 106 15.30 -13.03 12.96
N PHE A 107 14.50 -12.47 13.86
CA PHE A 107 13.15 -11.97 13.56
C PHE A 107 12.85 -10.73 14.40
N PRO A 108 12.11 -9.74 13.86
CA PRO A 108 11.68 -8.60 14.64
C PRO A 108 10.59 -9.01 15.63
N PRO A 109 10.58 -8.44 16.85
CA PRO A 109 9.49 -8.66 17.79
C PRO A 109 8.19 -8.01 17.28
N HIS A 110 7.08 -8.59 17.71
CA HIS A 110 5.75 -8.13 17.35
C HIS A 110 5.19 -7.11 18.34
N GLU A 111 4.23 -6.30 17.89
CA GLU A 111 3.52 -5.32 18.72
C GLU A 111 2.48 -6.02 19.61
N GLY A 112 2.89 -6.42 20.82
CA GLY A 112 1.97 -6.91 21.86
C GLY A 112 1.15 -8.16 21.50
N ALA A 113 0.15 -8.43 22.33
CA ALA A 113 -0.74 -9.58 22.18
C ALA A 113 -1.74 -9.37 21.04
N TYR A 114 -2.13 -10.47 20.38
CA TYR A 114 -3.14 -10.44 19.29
C TYR A 114 -4.58 -10.54 19.80
N LYS A 115 -4.77 -10.95 21.06
CA LYS A 115 -6.05 -10.95 21.79
C LYS A 115 -5.97 -9.91 22.88
N SER A 116 -7.07 -9.22 23.15
CA SER A 116 -7.22 -8.40 24.35
C SER A 116 -8.36 -8.96 25.21
N ASN A 117 -8.43 -8.53 26.46
CA ASN A 117 -9.57 -8.85 27.32
C ASN A 117 -10.81 -7.99 27.01
N GLN A 118 -10.65 -6.95 26.20
CA GLN A 118 -11.65 -5.91 25.98
C GLN A 118 -12.04 -5.83 24.50
N PRO A 119 -13.33 -5.91 24.15
CA PRO A 119 -13.74 -5.93 22.76
C PRO A 119 -13.42 -4.61 22.06
N ILE A 120 -12.89 -4.69 20.83
CA ILE A 120 -12.50 -3.54 20.00
C ILE A 120 -13.63 -2.51 19.87
N LYS A 121 -14.88 -2.98 19.76
CA LYS A 121 -16.07 -2.10 19.62
C LYS A 121 -16.24 -1.13 20.79
N THR A 122 -15.78 -1.50 21.99
CA THR A 122 -15.97 -0.69 23.21
C THR A 122 -14.75 0.11 23.59
N HIS A 123 -13.55 -0.47 23.51
CA HIS A 123 -12.31 0.13 24.01
C HIS A 123 -11.31 0.50 22.91
N GLY A 124 -11.63 0.19 21.65
CA GLY A 124 -10.70 0.35 20.53
C GLY A 124 -9.60 -0.71 20.54
N PRO A 125 -8.77 -0.71 19.49
CA PRO A 125 -7.64 -1.63 19.42
C PRO A 125 -6.49 -1.19 20.32
N GLN A 126 -5.89 -2.14 21.04
CA GLN A 126 -4.69 -1.86 21.83
C GLN A 126 -3.41 -1.82 20.97
N ASN A 127 -3.40 -2.54 19.84
CA ASN A 127 -2.30 -2.56 18.88
C ASN A 127 -2.79 -2.98 17.48
N ASN A 128 -1.93 -2.87 16.47
CA ASN A 128 -2.28 -3.22 15.09
C ASN A 128 -2.55 -4.71 14.89
N ARG A 129 -1.97 -5.57 15.73
CA ARG A 129 -2.19 -7.02 15.66
C ARG A 129 -3.59 -7.39 16.11
N HIS A 130 -4.09 -6.73 17.15
CA HIS A 130 -5.44 -6.93 17.68
C HIS A 130 -6.51 -6.62 16.63
N LEU A 131 -6.33 -5.54 15.86
CA LEU A 131 -7.20 -5.19 14.72
C LEU A 131 -7.31 -6.27 13.64
N LEU A 132 -6.23 -7.02 13.42
CA LEU A 132 -6.20 -8.00 12.34
C LEU A 132 -6.99 -9.27 12.68
N TYR A 133 -7.09 -9.62 13.97
CA TYR A 133 -7.62 -10.91 14.43
C TYR A 133 -9.01 -10.83 15.07
N GLU A 134 -9.40 -9.69 15.65
CA GLU A 134 -10.76 -9.48 16.16
C GLU A 134 -11.57 -8.65 15.15
N ARG A 135 -12.68 -9.22 14.65
CA ARG A 135 -13.68 -8.56 13.79
C ARG A 135 -14.98 -8.33 14.57
#